data_AF-A0A0U1M3J9-F1
#
_entry.id   AF-A0A0U1M3J9-F1
#
_cell.length_a   1.000
_cell.length_b   1.000
_cell.length_c   1.000
_cell.angle_alpha   90.00
_cell.angle_beta   90.00
_cell.angle_gamma   90.00
#
_symmetry.space_group_name_H-M   'P 1'
#
loop_
_entity.id
_entity.type
_entity.pdbx_description
1 polymer ?
#
loop_
_entity_poly.entity_id
_entity_poly.type
_entity_poly.pdbx_seq_one_letter_code
_entity_poly.pdbx_strand_id
1 'polypeptide(L)'
;MKDLEKSLPPVASINGIQVKEYIQGLLDDSKIRVEKIGSVNWYWSFPSDERRERENAKEKLVRDLERLMKNTEQLEAEIGQKEAPLKDDNGGDDPAIIAGKAVERGNLTNQKSSLSAELRTLEAKKNALESSGAASVKKKTGDIVTWKADTAMWTDNIYIMEQYLNTISCGDRELIESVKRQCYGNEYVEGDGLPELQF
;
A
#
# COMPACT_ATOMS: atom_id res chain seq x y z
N MET A 1 -8.63 58.00 -5.94
CA MET A 1 -7.30 57.85 -5.29
C MET A 1 -6.62 59.20 -5.09
N LYS A 2 -6.35 59.99 -6.14
CA LYS A 2 -5.72 61.32 -6.02
C LYS A 2 -6.48 62.31 -5.13
N ASP A 3 -7.82 62.29 -5.12
CA ASP A 3 -8.60 63.15 -4.23
C ASP A 3 -8.50 62.73 -2.75
N LEU A 4 -8.45 61.42 -2.48
CA LEU A 4 -8.25 60.88 -1.14
C LEU A 4 -6.86 61.22 -0.59
N GLU A 5 -5.81 61.16 -1.43
CA GLU A 5 -4.45 61.59 -1.08
C GLU A 5 -4.36 63.10 -0.76
N LYS A 6 -5.29 63.91 -1.26
CA LYS A 6 -5.34 65.36 -1.04
C LYS A 6 -6.23 65.76 0.15
N SER A 7 -7.31 65.02 0.40
CA SER A 7 -8.29 65.35 1.45
C SER A 7 -8.04 64.68 2.81
N LEU A 8 -7.39 63.51 2.83
CA LEU A 8 -7.12 62.76 4.07
C LEU A 8 -5.99 63.35 4.95
N PRO A 9 -4.86 63.86 4.41
CA PRO A 9 -3.80 64.42 5.24
C PRO A 9 -4.24 65.50 6.25
N PRO A 10 -5.12 66.46 5.89
CA PRO A 10 -5.59 67.49 6.84
C PRO A 10 -6.67 67.01 7.83
N VAL A 11 -7.43 65.95 7.52
CA VAL A 11 -8.54 65.47 8.37
C VAL A 11 -8.10 64.36 9.32
N ALA A 12 -7.15 63.52 8.88
CA ALA A 12 -6.66 62.39 9.66
C ALA A 12 -5.25 62.61 10.24
N SER A 13 -4.57 63.71 9.90
CA SER A 13 -3.17 64.01 10.29
C SER A 13 -2.19 62.90 9.89
N ILE A 14 -2.32 62.36 8.68
CA ILE A 14 -1.49 61.27 8.15
C ILE A 14 -0.63 61.77 6.98
N ASN A 15 0.59 61.25 6.84
CA ASN A 15 1.48 61.59 5.73
C ASN A 15 0.90 61.09 4.40
N GLY A 16 0.85 61.94 3.37
CA GLY A 16 0.26 61.63 2.06
C GLY A 16 0.82 60.37 1.39
N ILE A 17 2.06 59.99 1.67
CA ILE A 17 2.69 58.75 1.17
C ILE A 17 2.05 57.50 1.78
N GLN A 18 1.60 57.57 3.04
CA GLN A 18 1.05 56.44 3.79
C GLN A 18 -0.46 56.24 3.55
N VAL A 19 -1.15 57.21 2.95
CA VAL A 19 -2.59 57.14 2.67
C VAL A 19 -2.95 55.91 1.84
N LYS A 20 -2.08 55.52 0.90
CA LYS A 20 -2.26 54.31 0.09
C LYS A 20 -2.18 53.03 0.93
N GLU A 21 -1.23 52.94 1.86
CA GLU A 21 -1.07 51.79 2.75
C GLU A 21 -2.23 51.69 3.74
N TYR A 22 -2.70 52.81 4.30
CA TYR A 22 -3.86 52.81 5.19
C TYR A 22 -5.16 52.44 4.49
N ILE A 23 -5.39 52.92 3.26
CA ILE A 23 -6.57 52.52 2.47
C ILE A 23 -6.50 51.03 2.13
N GLN A 24 -5.33 50.50 1.80
CA GLN A 24 -5.15 49.07 1.57
C GLN A 24 -5.41 48.27 2.85
N GLY A 25 -4.88 48.70 4.00
CA GLY A 25 -5.15 48.05 5.29
C GLY A 25 -6.63 48.10 5.68
N LEU A 26 -7.35 49.18 5.37
CA LEU A 26 -8.79 49.28 5.59
C LEU A 26 -9.62 48.43 4.61
N LEU A 27 -9.09 48.15 3.42
CA LEU A 27 -9.67 47.20 2.47
C LEU A 27 -9.43 45.76 2.95
N ASP A 28 -8.23 45.46 3.41
CA ASP A 28 -7.85 44.15 3.94
C ASP A 28 -8.67 43.81 5.20
N ASP A 29 -8.91 44.79 6.07
CA ASP A 29 -9.82 44.72 7.22
C ASP A 29 -11.32 44.75 6.82
N SER A 30 -11.65 44.81 5.52
CA SER A 30 -13.03 44.90 4.97
C SER A 30 -13.87 46.09 5.48
N LYS A 31 -13.25 47.10 6.09
CA LYS A 31 -13.92 48.29 6.65
C LYS A 31 -14.34 49.31 5.60
N ILE A 32 -13.70 49.29 4.42
CA ILE A 32 -14.03 50.17 3.29
C ILE A 32 -14.31 49.30 2.06
N ARG A 33 -15.38 49.63 1.34
CA ARG A 33 -15.72 49.00 0.07
C ARG A 33 -15.18 49.84 -1.07
N VAL A 34 -14.62 49.16 -2.07
CA VAL A 34 -14.08 49.77 -3.27
C VAL A 34 -14.83 49.25 -4.47
N GLU A 35 -15.36 50.16 -5.27
CA GLU A 35 -15.96 49.84 -6.55
C GLU A 35 -15.28 50.63 -7.66
N LYS A 36 -14.93 49.93 -8.74
CA LYS A 36 -14.33 50.54 -9.91
C LYS A 36 -15.42 50.90 -10.90
N ILE A 37 -15.71 52.19 -11.04
CA ILE A 37 -16.67 52.71 -12.01
C ILE A 37 -15.87 53.40 -13.11
N GLY A 38 -15.73 52.72 -14.25
CA GLY A 38 -14.91 53.17 -15.38
C GLY A 38 -13.41 53.21 -15.04
N SER A 39 -12.79 54.38 -15.19
CA SER A 39 -11.36 54.60 -14.93
C SER A 39 -11.06 55.11 -13.50
N VAL A 40 -12.08 55.21 -12.64
CA VAL A 40 -11.96 55.78 -11.29
C VAL A 40 -12.40 54.76 -10.24
N ASN A 41 -11.61 54.64 -9.16
CA ASN A 41 -11.95 53.84 -7.99
C ASN A 41 -12.71 54.70 -6.98
N TRP A 42 -13.91 54.24 -6.63
CA TRP A 42 -14.78 54.82 -5.61
C TRP A 42 -14.60 54.08 -4.30
N TYR A 43 -14.53 54.83 -3.19
CA TYR A 43 -14.33 54.30 -1.84
C TYR A 43 -15.50 54.78 -0.98
N TRP A 44 -16.16 53.87 -0.28
CA TRP A 44 -17.17 54.23 0.72
C TRP A 44 -17.17 53.24 1.89
N SER A 45 -17.63 53.71 3.04
CA SER A 45 -17.93 52.87 4.18
C SER A 45 -19.26 53.33 4.79
N PHE A 46 -20.08 52.36 5.20
CA PHE A 46 -21.30 52.63 5.95
C PHE A 46 -21.16 52.04 7.35
N PRO A 47 -21.47 52.80 8.41
CA PRO A 47 -21.47 52.26 9.78
C PRO A 47 -22.42 51.05 9.97
N SER A 48 -23.41 50.90 9.09
CA SER A 48 -24.32 49.75 9.05
C SER A 48 -23.65 48.45 8.58
N ASP A 49 -22.60 48.52 7.76
CA ASP A 49 -21.93 47.32 7.24
C ASP A 49 -21.13 46.61 8.34
N GLU A 50 -20.44 47.36 9.20
CA GLU A 50 -19.71 46.78 10.34
C GLU A 50 -20.67 46.10 11.33
N ARG A 51 -21.85 46.70 11.55
CA ARG A 51 -22.91 46.09 12.37
C ARG A 51 -23.43 44.80 11.73
N ARG A 52 -23.66 44.81 10.42
CA ARG A 52 -24.15 43.66 9.66
C ARG A 52 -23.13 42.53 9.59
N GLU A 53 -21.85 42.85 9.48
CA GLU A 53 -20.77 41.87 9.50
C GLU A 53 -20.65 41.18 10.85
N ARG A 54 -20.71 41.95 11.95
CA ARG A 54 -20.75 41.39 13.31
C ARG A 54 -21.97 40.50 13.54
N GLU A 55 -23.14 40.91 13.04
CA GLU A 55 -24.37 40.12 13.13
C GLU A 55 -24.29 38.83 12.30
N ASN A 56 -23.80 38.90 11.07
CA ASN A 56 -23.54 37.72 10.23
C ASN A 56 -22.51 36.76 10.85
N ALA A 57 -21.44 37.28 11.47
CA ALA A 57 -20.44 36.48 12.15
C ALA A 57 -21.04 35.77 13.38
N LYS A 58 -21.87 36.48 14.15
CA LYS A 58 -22.61 35.91 15.28
C LYS A 58 -23.58 34.82 14.81
N GLU A 59 -24.35 35.06 13.75
CA GLU A 59 -25.25 34.06 13.19
C GLU A 59 -24.51 32.81 12.71
N LYS A 60 -23.37 32.96 12.04
CA LYS A 60 -22.52 31.83 11.63
C LYS A 60 -22.04 31.01 12.83
N LEU A 61 -21.54 31.67 13.86
CA LEU A 61 -21.08 31.01 15.08
C LEU A 61 -22.21 30.26 15.80
N VAL A 62 -23.41 30.85 15.85
CA VAL A 62 -24.59 30.20 16.44
C VAL A 62 -24.97 28.94 15.64
N ARG A 63 -25.00 29.02 14.31
CA ARG A 63 -25.27 27.84 13.45
C ARG A 63 -24.20 26.75 13.61
N ASP A 64 -22.93 27.14 13.74
CA ASP A 64 -21.85 26.18 13.97
C ASP A 64 -21.94 25.52 15.35
N LEU A 65 -22.33 26.25 16.39
CA LEU A 65 -22.61 25.69 17.72
C LEU A 65 -23.80 24.72 17.68
N GLU A 66 -24.91 25.09 17.06
CA GLU A 66 -26.08 24.21 16.91
C GLU A 66 -25.72 22.91 16.17
N ARG A 67 -24.91 23.01 15.10
CA ARG A 67 -24.40 21.84 14.38
C ARG A 67 -23.52 20.97 15.26
N LEU A 68 -22.60 21.57 16.02
CA LEU A 68 -21.71 20.83 16.92
C LEU A 68 -22.50 20.16 18.05
N MET A 69 -23.47 20.84 18.65
CA MET A 69 -24.36 20.28 19.67
C MET A 69 -25.14 19.08 19.14
N LYS A 70 -25.72 19.20 17.93
CA LYS A 70 -26.41 18.08 17.30
C LYS A 70 -25.47 16.91 17.03
N ASN A 71 -24.24 17.18 16.60
CA ASN A 71 -23.24 16.13 16.39
C ASN A 71 -22.82 15.46 17.70
N THR A 72 -22.65 16.22 18.78
CA THR A 72 -22.33 15.64 20.10
C THR A 72 -23.48 14.80 20.62
N GLU A 73 -24.73 15.27 20.52
CA GLU A 73 -25.92 14.48 20.90
C GLU A 73 -26.04 13.20 20.07
N GLN A 74 -25.74 13.25 18.76
CA GLN A 74 -25.73 12.07 17.90
C GLN A 74 -24.64 11.07 18.28
N LEU A 75 -23.43 11.56 18.58
CA LEU A 75 -22.31 10.72 19.03
C LEU A 75 -22.60 10.12 20.40
N GLU A 76 -23.18 10.87 21.32
CA GLU A 76 -23.62 10.38 22.64
C GLU A 76 -24.72 9.33 22.51
N ALA A 77 -25.68 9.54 21.60
CA ALA A 77 -26.71 8.54 21.31
C ALA A 77 -26.11 7.26 20.67
N GLU A 78 -25.13 7.39 19.78
CA GLU A 78 -24.45 6.25 19.16
C GLU A 78 -23.59 5.47 20.18
N ILE A 79 -22.92 6.18 21.09
CA ILE A 79 -22.22 5.58 22.23
C ILE A 79 -23.22 4.87 23.13
N GLY A 80 -24.32 5.52 23.51
CA GLY A 80 -25.38 4.92 24.32
C GLY A 80 -26.00 3.68 23.68
N GLN A 81 -26.22 3.66 22.36
CA GLN A 81 -26.70 2.49 21.63
C GLN A 81 -25.67 1.35 21.54
N LYS A 82 -24.38 1.67 21.53
CA LYS A 82 -23.31 0.66 21.58
C LYS A 82 -23.07 0.16 23.01
N GLU A 83 -23.33 0.99 24.01
CA GLU A 83 -23.24 0.64 25.44
C GLU A 83 -24.47 -0.09 25.97
N ALA A 84 -25.67 0.15 25.42
CA ALA A 84 -26.89 -0.55 25.80
C ALA A 84 -26.81 -2.09 25.66
N PRO A 85 -26.33 -2.68 24.55
CA PRO A 85 -26.13 -4.13 24.45
C PRO A 85 -24.96 -4.62 25.30
N LEU A 86 -24.04 -3.74 25.71
CA LEU A 86 -23.02 -4.07 26.71
C LEU A 86 -23.61 -4.10 28.13
N LYS A 87 -24.73 -3.39 28.39
CA LYS A 87 -25.42 -3.35 29.69
C LYS A 87 -26.50 -4.42 29.85
N ASP A 88 -27.20 -4.83 28.80
CA ASP A 88 -28.22 -5.89 28.90
C ASP A 88 -27.61 -7.30 29.12
N ASP A 89 -26.34 -7.51 28.74
CA ASP A 89 -25.54 -8.69 29.16
C ASP A 89 -24.79 -8.48 30.50
N ASN A 90 -24.91 -7.29 31.11
CA ASN A 90 -24.32 -6.94 32.41
C ASN A 90 -25.35 -6.99 33.53
N GLY A 91 -25.38 -8.11 34.24
CA GLY A 91 -25.72 -8.05 35.66
C GLY A 91 -24.70 -7.18 36.41
N GLY A 92 -25.12 -5.97 36.78
CA GLY A 92 -24.59 -5.20 37.92
C GLY A 92 -23.37 -4.32 37.68
N ASP A 93 -23.47 -3.04 38.07
CA ASP A 93 -22.38 -2.08 38.31
C ASP A 93 -21.49 -2.51 39.50
N ASP A 94 -21.02 -3.76 39.51
CA ASP A 94 -20.07 -4.25 40.51
C ASP A 94 -18.63 -3.99 40.00
N PRO A 95 -17.81 -3.17 40.70
CA PRO A 95 -16.42 -2.89 40.33
C PRO A 95 -15.57 -4.15 40.06
N ALA A 96 -15.90 -5.28 40.70
CA ALA A 96 -15.21 -6.55 40.49
C ALA A 96 -15.46 -7.15 39.09
N ILE A 97 -16.68 -7.01 38.54
CA ILE A 97 -17.04 -7.51 37.20
C ILE A 97 -16.41 -6.64 36.12
N ILE A 98 -16.34 -5.32 36.34
CA ILE A 98 -15.68 -4.36 35.44
C ILE A 98 -14.17 -4.66 35.36
N ALA A 99 -13.53 -4.93 36.50
CA ALA A 99 -12.12 -5.32 36.55
C ALA A 99 -11.85 -6.66 35.84
N GLY A 100 -12.73 -7.66 36.04
CA GLY A 100 -12.65 -8.95 35.35
C GLY A 100 -12.72 -8.83 33.83
N LYS A 101 -13.67 -8.03 33.32
CA LYS A 101 -13.83 -7.76 31.88
C LYS A 101 -12.69 -6.93 31.29
N ALA A 102 -12.08 -6.03 32.06
CA ALA A 102 -10.90 -5.29 31.62
C ALA A 102 -9.69 -6.23 31.42
N VAL A 103 -9.52 -7.22 32.30
CA VAL A 103 -8.50 -8.26 32.18
C VAL A 103 -8.80 -9.18 31.00
N GLU A 104 -10.05 -9.62 30.84
CA GLU A 104 -10.48 -10.46 29.71
C GLU A 104 -10.28 -9.74 28.36
N ARG A 105 -10.64 -8.45 28.27
CA ARG A 105 -10.36 -7.61 27.11
C ARG A 105 -8.86 -7.51 26.84
N GLY A 106 -8.03 -7.36 27.87
CA GLY A 106 -6.57 -7.37 27.75
C GLY A 106 -6.06 -8.69 27.16
N ASN A 107 -6.53 -9.82 27.68
CA ASN A 107 -6.18 -11.15 27.21
C ASN A 107 -6.61 -11.38 25.75
N LEU A 108 -7.84 -11.01 25.39
CA LEU A 108 -8.34 -11.11 24.01
C LEU A 108 -7.57 -10.20 23.05
N THR A 109 -7.17 -9.01 23.50
CA THR A 109 -6.35 -8.10 22.70
C THR A 109 -4.96 -8.67 22.46
N ASN A 110 -4.36 -9.30 23.48
CA ASN A 110 -3.07 -9.99 23.37
C ASN A 110 -3.16 -11.23 22.48
N GLN A 111 -4.24 -11.99 22.56
CA GLN A 111 -4.46 -13.15 21.69
C GLN A 111 -4.68 -12.72 20.23
N LYS A 112 -5.41 -11.62 20.02
CA LYS A 112 -5.59 -11.04 18.69
C LYS A 112 -4.25 -10.56 18.12
N SER A 113 -3.41 -9.93 18.94
CA SER A 113 -2.10 -9.46 18.49
C SER A 113 -1.17 -10.63 18.16
N SER A 114 -1.14 -11.70 18.97
CA SER A 114 -0.35 -12.91 18.68
C SER A 114 -0.82 -13.61 17.40
N LEU A 115 -2.13 -13.85 17.24
CA LEU A 115 -2.71 -14.45 16.03
C LEU A 115 -2.44 -13.60 14.78
N SER A 116 -2.51 -12.26 14.90
CA SER A 116 -2.21 -11.38 13.78
C SER A 116 -0.73 -11.43 13.37
N ALA A 117 0.18 -11.62 14.33
CA ALA A 117 1.58 -11.82 14.05
C ALA A 117 1.82 -13.17 13.36
N GLU A 118 1.20 -14.24 13.85
CA GLU A 118 1.26 -15.57 13.22
C GLU A 118 0.74 -15.54 11.78
N LEU A 119 -0.40 -14.91 11.53
CA LEU A 119 -0.95 -14.73 10.18
C LEU A 119 0.03 -14.02 9.25
N ARG A 120 0.65 -12.92 9.70
CA ARG A 120 1.69 -12.22 8.92
C ARG A 120 2.88 -13.13 8.62
N THR A 121 3.33 -13.93 9.58
CA THR A 121 4.44 -14.87 9.33
C THR A 121 4.05 -15.98 8.35
N LEU A 122 2.83 -16.49 8.42
CA LEU A 122 2.33 -17.52 7.51
C LEU A 122 2.14 -16.98 6.10
N GLU A 123 1.61 -15.77 5.95
CA GLU A 123 1.51 -15.07 4.67
C GLU A 123 2.88 -14.81 4.07
N ALA A 124 3.87 -14.37 4.87
CA ALA A 124 5.24 -14.20 4.40
C ALA A 124 5.86 -15.52 3.93
N LYS A 125 5.66 -16.62 4.68
CA LYS A 125 6.12 -17.96 4.29
C LYS A 125 5.45 -18.44 3.00
N LYS A 126 4.14 -18.23 2.88
CA LYS A 126 3.37 -18.58 1.67
C LYS A 126 3.89 -17.81 0.45
N ASN A 127 4.06 -16.50 0.58
CA ASN A 127 4.56 -15.66 -0.52
C ASN A 127 6.00 -16.05 -0.91
N ALA A 128 6.85 -16.41 0.05
CA ALA A 128 8.20 -16.92 -0.21
C ALA A 128 8.17 -18.27 -0.96
N LEU A 129 7.26 -19.18 -0.59
CA LEU A 129 7.04 -20.47 -1.27
C LEU A 129 6.46 -20.28 -2.68
N GLU A 130 5.53 -19.35 -2.87
CA GLU A 130 4.94 -19.07 -4.18
C GLU A 130 5.97 -18.44 -5.14
N SER A 131 6.78 -17.50 -4.65
CA SER A 131 7.84 -16.85 -5.44
C SER A 131 9.03 -17.75 -5.74
N SER A 132 9.41 -18.63 -4.81
CA SER A 132 10.57 -19.53 -4.97
C SER A 132 10.21 -20.90 -5.58
N GLY A 133 9.07 -21.47 -5.19
CA GLY A 133 8.80 -22.90 -5.32
C GLY A 133 8.02 -23.29 -6.57
N ALA A 134 6.85 -22.69 -6.79
CA ALA A 134 5.90 -23.25 -7.78
C ALA A 134 6.40 -23.13 -9.23
N ALA A 135 6.96 -21.98 -9.60
CA ALA A 135 7.50 -21.76 -10.95
C ALA A 135 8.82 -22.50 -11.17
N SER A 136 9.69 -22.53 -10.15
CA SER A 136 10.99 -23.21 -10.21
C SER A 136 10.83 -24.72 -10.31
N VAL A 137 9.91 -25.31 -9.55
CA VAL A 137 9.63 -26.76 -9.61
C VAL A 137 9.07 -27.16 -10.96
N LYS A 138 8.10 -26.42 -11.52
CA LYS A 138 7.57 -26.71 -12.86
C LYS A 138 8.63 -26.63 -13.95
N LYS A 139 9.53 -25.64 -13.87
CA LYS A 139 10.65 -25.53 -14.81
C LYS A 139 11.59 -26.73 -14.69
N LYS A 140 12.02 -27.06 -13.46
CA LYS A 140 12.90 -28.22 -13.22
C LYS A 140 12.29 -29.54 -13.69
N THR A 141 10.99 -29.76 -13.49
CA THR A 141 10.33 -30.97 -13.99
C THR A 141 10.28 -31.01 -15.52
N GLY A 142 10.10 -29.84 -16.17
CA GLY A 142 10.20 -29.73 -17.63
C GLY A 142 11.61 -30.07 -18.13
N ASP A 143 12.64 -29.48 -17.52
CA ASP A 143 14.05 -29.69 -17.86
C ASP A 143 14.44 -31.18 -17.69
N ILE A 144 13.96 -31.85 -16.63
CA ILE A 144 14.19 -33.29 -16.41
C ILE A 144 13.58 -34.13 -17.54
N VAL A 145 12.38 -33.79 -18.02
CA VAL A 145 11.73 -34.51 -19.12
C VAL A 145 12.52 -34.33 -20.42
N THR A 146 13.00 -33.12 -20.71
CA THR A 146 13.83 -32.88 -21.90
C THR A 146 15.15 -33.62 -21.83
N TRP A 147 15.85 -33.56 -20.69
CA TRP A 147 17.11 -34.30 -20.52
C TRP A 147 16.91 -35.80 -20.64
N LYS A 148 15.81 -36.34 -20.11
CA LYS A 148 15.50 -37.77 -20.25
C LYS A 148 15.28 -38.16 -21.71
N ALA A 149 14.57 -37.34 -22.48
CA ALA A 149 14.37 -37.58 -23.91
C ALA A 149 15.68 -37.48 -24.70
N ASP A 150 16.50 -36.47 -24.41
CA ASP A 150 17.80 -36.26 -25.05
C ASP A 150 18.75 -37.43 -24.74
N THR A 151 18.84 -37.86 -23.48
CA THR A 151 19.64 -39.03 -23.09
C THR A 151 19.19 -40.27 -23.85
N ALA A 152 17.88 -40.54 -23.92
CA ALA A 152 17.36 -41.69 -24.67
C ALA A 152 17.72 -41.63 -26.16
N MET A 153 17.59 -40.45 -26.79
CA MET A 153 17.98 -40.25 -28.20
C MET A 153 19.48 -40.49 -28.41
N TRP A 154 20.35 -40.00 -27.52
CA TRP A 154 21.79 -40.23 -27.62
C TRP A 154 22.15 -41.69 -27.36
N THR A 155 21.46 -42.37 -26.45
CA THR A 155 21.59 -43.81 -26.23
C THR A 155 21.24 -44.60 -27.49
N ASP A 156 20.12 -44.28 -28.16
CA ASP A 156 19.74 -44.92 -29.43
C ASP A 156 20.78 -44.65 -30.53
N ASN A 157 21.27 -43.41 -30.64
CA ASN A 157 22.33 -43.06 -31.59
C ASN A 157 23.61 -43.86 -31.35
N ILE A 158 24.01 -44.05 -30.09
CA ILE A 158 25.16 -44.89 -29.73
C ILE A 158 24.92 -46.33 -30.19
N TYR A 159 23.76 -46.92 -29.91
CA TYR A 159 23.45 -48.28 -30.37
C TYR A 159 23.47 -48.43 -31.89
N ILE A 160 22.97 -47.44 -32.64
CA ILE A 160 23.04 -47.44 -34.11
C ILE A 160 24.50 -47.43 -34.57
N MET A 161 25.34 -46.59 -33.97
CA MET A 161 26.76 -46.52 -34.30
C MET A 161 27.50 -47.82 -33.95
N GLU A 162 27.15 -48.48 -32.84
CA GLU A 162 27.68 -49.79 -32.48
C GLU A 162 27.28 -50.88 -33.48
N GLN A 163 26.04 -50.89 -33.97
CA GLN A 163 25.59 -51.83 -35.00
C GLN A 163 26.28 -51.57 -36.34
N TYR A 164 26.49 -50.30 -36.69
CA TYR A 164 27.24 -49.93 -37.89
C TYR A 164 28.70 -50.37 -37.80
N LEU A 165 29.35 -50.18 -36.65
CA LEU A 165 30.69 -50.67 -36.37
C LEU A 165 30.76 -52.19 -36.59
N ASN A 166 29.81 -52.95 -36.04
CA ASN A 166 29.73 -54.41 -36.20
C ASN A 166 29.61 -54.84 -37.67
N THR A 167 28.89 -54.06 -38.47
CA THR A 167 28.73 -54.31 -39.90
C THR A 167 30.04 -54.09 -40.67
N ILE A 168 30.80 -53.04 -40.35
CA ILE A 168 32.08 -52.72 -41.00
C ILE A 168 33.17 -53.72 -40.61
N SER A 169 33.21 -54.15 -39.35
CA SER A 169 34.21 -55.10 -38.85
C SER A 169 33.92 -56.55 -39.24
N CYS A 170 32.86 -56.82 -40.03
CA CYS A 170 32.43 -58.16 -40.42
C CYS A 170 32.25 -59.13 -39.21
N GLY A 171 31.89 -58.59 -38.04
CA GLY A 171 31.76 -59.37 -36.81
C GLY A 171 33.08 -59.74 -36.12
N ASP A 172 34.21 -59.11 -36.47
CA ASP A 172 35.47 -59.26 -35.73
C ASP A 172 35.31 -58.68 -34.32
N ARG A 173 35.15 -59.60 -33.36
CA ARG A 173 34.84 -59.30 -31.96
C ARG A 173 35.99 -58.59 -31.25
N GLU A 174 37.24 -58.94 -31.55
CA GLU A 174 38.40 -58.31 -30.91
C GLU A 174 38.55 -56.85 -31.35
N LEU A 175 38.32 -56.57 -32.64
CA LEU A 175 38.34 -55.21 -33.16
C LEU A 175 37.23 -54.35 -32.55
N ILE A 176 36.00 -54.88 -32.47
CA ILE A 176 34.87 -54.18 -31.86
C ILE A 176 35.13 -53.87 -30.39
N GLU A 177 35.59 -54.86 -29.61
CA GLU A 177 35.89 -54.68 -28.19
C GLU A 177 37.04 -53.68 -27.97
N SER A 178 38.04 -53.66 -28.85
CA SER A 178 39.15 -52.68 -28.79
C SER A 178 38.67 -51.24 -29.03
N VAL A 179 37.78 -51.04 -30.00
CA VAL A 179 37.21 -49.71 -30.31
C VAL A 179 36.28 -49.26 -29.19
N LYS A 180 35.42 -50.14 -28.67
CA LYS A 180 34.55 -49.83 -27.52
C LYS A 180 35.37 -49.47 -26.28
N ARG A 181 36.45 -50.20 -25.99
CA ARG A 181 37.36 -49.91 -24.87
C ARG A 181 38.05 -48.55 -25.03
N GLN A 182 38.42 -48.18 -26.25
CA GLN A 182 39.02 -46.87 -26.53
C GLN A 182 38.00 -45.72 -26.41
N CYS A 183 36.76 -45.91 -26.88
CA CYS A 183 35.73 -44.89 -26.89
C CYS A 183 35.06 -44.69 -25.52
N TYR A 184 34.77 -45.76 -24.79
CA TYR A 184 34.09 -45.70 -23.48
C TYR A 184 35.06 -45.60 -22.29
N GLY A 185 36.34 -45.91 -22.51
CA GLY A 185 37.37 -45.75 -21.49
C GLY A 185 37.06 -46.52 -20.21
N ASN A 186 36.99 -45.79 -19.09
CA ASN A 186 36.80 -46.37 -17.75
C ASN A 186 35.37 -46.86 -17.49
N GLU A 187 34.41 -46.47 -18.32
CA GLU A 187 32.99 -46.86 -18.18
C GLU A 187 32.65 -48.16 -18.94
N TYR A 188 33.64 -48.76 -19.62
CA TYR A 188 33.46 -50.02 -20.32
C TYR A 188 33.42 -51.21 -19.35
N VAL A 189 32.35 -52.00 -19.42
CA VAL A 189 32.20 -53.29 -18.75
C VAL A 189 32.48 -54.40 -19.77
N GLU A 190 33.46 -55.26 -19.49
CA GLU A 190 33.77 -56.40 -20.36
C GLU A 190 32.56 -57.34 -20.47
N GLY A 191 32.13 -57.60 -21.71
CA GLY A 191 30.97 -58.46 -22.02
C GLY A 191 29.65 -57.70 -22.15
N ASP A 192 29.42 -56.68 -21.33
CA ASP A 192 28.13 -55.95 -21.27
C ASP A 192 28.15 -54.56 -21.96
N GLY A 193 29.33 -53.97 -22.21
CA GLY A 193 29.43 -52.66 -22.85
C GLY A 193 29.29 -51.51 -21.85
N LEU A 194 28.37 -50.56 -22.09
CA LEU A 194 28.09 -49.47 -21.15
C LEU A 194 27.08 -49.94 -20.09
N PRO A 195 27.26 -49.60 -18.80
CA PRO A 195 26.33 -49.97 -17.76
C PRO A 195 24.96 -49.29 -17.95
N GLU A 196 23.88 -50.03 -17.73
CA GLU A 196 22.53 -49.45 -17.71
C GLU A 196 22.42 -48.44 -16.56
N LEU A 197 22.02 -47.21 -16.89
CA LEU A 197 21.68 -46.20 -15.90
C LEU A 197 20.39 -46.60 -15.19
N GLN A 198 20.50 -47.12 -13.96
CA GLN A 198 19.35 -47.30 -13.09
C GLN A 198 18.85 -45.93 -12.62
N PHE A 199 17.64 -45.56 -13.05
CA PHE A 199 16.93 -44.35 -12.61
C PHE A 199 15.93 -44.67 -11.51
#